data_AF-A0A7G7KN69-F1
#
_entry.id   AF-A0A7G7KN69-F1
#
_cell.length_a   1.000
_cell.length_b   1.000
_cell.length_c   1.000
_cell.angle_alpha   90.00
_cell.angle_beta   90.00
_cell.angle_gamma   90.00
#
_symmetry.space_group_name_H-M   'P 1'
#
loop_
_entity.id
_entity.type
_entity.pdbx_description
1 polymer ?
#
loop_
_entity_poly.entity_id
_entity_poly.type
_entity_poly.pdbx_seq_one_letter_code
_entity_poly.pdbx_strand_id
1 'polypeptide(L)'
;MTAPSSSCTNRPGRAGVSSDSFATRKEQALVILLAQQLVDAQIGRADAQASQALWDEVAELNIDPDRIIHLLYGGEEVSDRTALKERDDSWLSAQQGSPQQRGWSLQRLHLGRPRRPQIALSPV
;
A
#
# COMPACT_ATOMS: atom_id res chain seq x y z
N MET A 1 -67.63 -2.17 4.05
CA MET A 1 -66.26 -1.62 4.19
C MET A 1 -65.30 -2.78 3.98
N THR A 2 -64.63 -2.84 2.83
CA THR A 2 -63.75 -3.95 2.44
C THR A 2 -62.32 -3.42 2.42
N ALA A 3 -61.45 -3.93 3.27
CA ALA A 3 -60.03 -3.57 3.26
C ALA A 3 -59.34 -4.26 2.07
N PRO A 4 -58.47 -3.57 1.30
CA PRO A 4 -57.64 -4.23 0.31
C PRO A 4 -56.53 -5.02 1.02
N SER A 5 -56.38 -6.28 0.62
CA SER A 5 -55.28 -7.15 1.04
C SER A 5 -53.96 -6.56 0.57
N SER A 6 -53.13 -6.12 1.52
CA SER A 6 -51.75 -5.74 1.27
C SER A 6 -50.96 -6.98 0.85
N SER A 7 -50.87 -7.18 -0.47
CA SER A 7 -49.95 -8.14 -1.07
C SER A 7 -48.52 -7.63 -0.83
N CYS A 8 -47.88 -8.13 0.23
CA CYS A 8 -46.45 -8.00 0.41
C CYS A 8 -45.76 -8.80 -0.68
N THR A 9 -45.45 -8.15 -1.80
CA THR A 9 -44.56 -8.69 -2.81
C THR A 9 -43.16 -8.78 -2.20
N ASN A 10 -42.86 -9.96 -1.67
CA ASN A 10 -41.52 -10.40 -1.32
C ASN A 10 -40.66 -10.25 -2.58
N ARG A 11 -39.79 -9.24 -2.64
CA ARG A 11 -38.90 -9.01 -3.77
C ARG A 11 -37.65 -9.87 -3.57
N PRO A 12 -37.44 -10.94 -4.34
CA PRO A 12 -36.24 -11.74 -4.20
C PRO A 12 -35.09 -11.07 -4.94
N GLY A 13 -33.90 -11.10 -4.32
CA GLY A 13 -32.62 -10.97 -5.02
C GLY A 13 -32.14 -9.56 -5.29
N ARG A 14 -31.24 -9.07 -4.43
CA ARG A 14 -30.16 -8.19 -4.90
C ARG A 14 -28.83 -8.69 -4.35
N ALA A 15 -28.18 -9.48 -5.22
CA ALA A 15 -26.75 -9.75 -5.35
C ALA A 15 -25.91 -9.70 -4.07
N GLY A 16 -25.52 -10.90 -3.61
CA GLY A 16 -24.43 -11.07 -2.66
C GLY A 16 -23.16 -10.45 -3.21
N VAL A 17 -22.70 -9.38 -2.56
CA VAL A 17 -21.30 -9.00 -2.61
C VAL A 17 -20.55 -10.15 -1.96
N SER A 18 -19.76 -10.90 -2.74
CA SER A 18 -18.96 -12.00 -2.20
C SER A 18 -18.11 -11.45 -1.05
N SER A 19 -18.09 -12.14 0.09
CA SER A 19 -17.37 -11.69 1.29
C SER A 19 -15.92 -11.28 0.99
N ASP A 20 -15.29 -11.94 0.01
CA ASP A 20 -13.94 -11.63 -0.45
C ASP A 20 -13.83 -10.22 -1.04
N SER A 21 -14.76 -9.83 -1.93
CA SER A 21 -14.77 -8.48 -2.53
C SER A 21 -15.01 -7.37 -1.49
N PHE A 22 -15.76 -7.69 -0.44
CA PHE A 22 -15.98 -6.76 0.67
C PHE A 22 -14.75 -6.66 1.58
N ALA A 23 -14.08 -7.79 1.85
CA ALA A 23 -12.83 -7.82 2.60
C ALA A 23 -11.74 -7.03 1.87
N THR A 24 -11.55 -7.25 0.56
CA THR A 24 -10.58 -6.49 -0.24
C THR A 24 -10.86 -4.99 -0.23
N ARG A 25 -12.13 -4.58 -0.35
CA ARG A 25 -12.49 -3.16 -0.32
C ARG A 25 -12.28 -2.52 1.05
N LYS A 26 -12.50 -3.27 2.14
CA LYS A 26 -12.19 -2.82 3.50
C LYS A 26 -10.69 -2.65 3.70
N GLU A 27 -9.92 -3.64 3.28
CA GLU A 27 -8.46 -3.61 3.35
C GLU A 27 -7.89 -2.41 2.59
N GLN A 28 -8.33 -2.20 1.34
CA GLN A 28 -7.96 -1.01 0.55
C GLN A 28 -8.32 0.30 1.26
N ALA A 29 -9.53 0.39 1.83
CA ALA A 29 -9.96 1.60 2.53
C ALA A 29 -9.09 1.89 3.77
N LEU A 30 -8.61 0.84 4.44
CA LEU A 30 -7.75 0.91 5.61
C LEU A 30 -6.31 1.28 5.21
N VAL A 31 -5.76 0.67 4.16
CA VAL A 31 -4.43 1.00 3.62
C VAL A 31 -4.35 2.49 3.25
N ILE A 32 -5.37 3.00 2.57
CA ILE A 32 -5.45 4.42 2.22
C ILE A 32 -5.51 5.30 3.46
N LEU A 33 -6.28 4.90 4.48
CA LEU A 33 -6.37 5.66 5.74
C LEU A 33 -5.01 5.73 6.45
N LEU A 34 -4.31 4.61 6.56
CA LEU A 34 -2.98 4.56 7.18
C LEU A 34 -1.97 5.40 6.41
N ALA A 35 -1.98 5.36 5.08
CA ALA A 35 -1.14 6.22 4.25
C ALA A 35 -1.41 7.72 4.53
N GLN A 36 -2.69 8.11 4.62
CA GLN A 36 -3.06 9.49 4.94
C GLN A 36 -2.58 9.92 6.33
N GLN A 37 -2.77 9.07 7.34
CA GLN A 37 -2.33 9.33 8.71
C GLN A 37 -0.81 9.40 8.83
N LEU A 38 -0.09 8.55 8.09
CA LEU A 38 1.37 8.58 8.04
C LEU A 38 1.89 9.89 7.46
N VAL A 39 1.27 10.40 6.39
CA VAL A 39 1.65 11.72 5.86
C VAL A 39 1.37 12.83 6.85
N ASP A 40 0.21 12.84 7.51
CA ASP A 40 -0.10 13.85 8.53
C ASP A 40 0.90 13.78 9.70
N ALA A 41 1.22 12.58 10.19
CA ALA A 41 2.21 12.39 11.24
C ALA A 41 3.61 12.86 10.83
N GLN A 42 4.09 12.46 9.65
CA GLN A 42 5.46 12.75 9.20
C GLN A 42 5.65 14.20 8.74
N ILE A 43 4.70 14.74 7.97
CA ILE A 43 4.84 16.03 7.30
C ILE A 43 4.05 17.11 8.03
N GLY A 44 2.78 16.84 8.35
CA GLY A 44 1.90 17.81 9.00
C GLY A 44 2.34 18.14 10.42
N ARG A 45 2.67 17.11 11.21
CA ARG A 45 2.99 17.23 12.64
C ARG A 45 4.47 17.06 12.95
N ALA A 46 5.25 16.46 12.03
CA ALA A 46 6.62 16.03 12.27
C ALA A 46 6.76 15.17 13.54
N ASP A 47 5.76 14.34 13.83
CA ASP A 47 5.68 13.48 15.00
C ASP A 47 6.21 12.08 14.67
N ALA A 48 7.49 11.87 15.01
CA ALA A 48 8.17 10.61 14.79
C ALA A 48 7.59 9.46 15.63
N GLN A 49 7.06 9.73 16.82
CA GLN A 49 6.46 8.68 17.67
C GLN A 49 5.12 8.22 17.10
N ALA A 50 4.28 9.17 16.67
CA ALA A 50 3.03 8.84 15.99
C ALA A 50 3.28 8.09 14.68
N SER A 51 4.28 8.51 13.89
CA SER A 51 4.62 7.76 12.67
C SER A 51 5.10 6.34 12.97
N GLN A 52 5.89 6.14 14.03
CA GLN A 52 6.34 4.80 14.42
C GLN A 52 5.16 3.92 14.83
N ALA A 53 4.26 4.43 15.68
CA ALA A 53 3.08 3.70 16.12
C ALA A 53 2.18 3.28 14.95
N LEU A 54 2.03 4.13 13.94
CA LEU A 54 1.29 3.79 12.72
C LEU A 54 1.99 2.66 11.92
N TRP A 55 3.31 2.65 11.84
CA TRP A 55 4.05 1.55 11.21
C TRP A 55 3.94 0.24 12.01
N ASP A 56 3.87 0.32 13.34
CA ASP A 56 3.61 -0.85 14.19
C ASP A 56 2.19 -1.39 13.93
N GLU A 57 1.18 -0.52 13.79
CA GLU A 57 -0.19 -0.91 13.41
C GLU A 57 -0.26 -1.57 12.02
N VAL A 58 0.51 -1.06 11.04
CA VAL A 58 0.66 -1.70 9.72
C VAL A 58 1.16 -3.14 9.85
N ALA A 59 2.14 -3.37 10.72
CA ALA A 59 2.69 -4.70 10.97
C ALA A 59 1.69 -5.61 11.71
N GLU A 60 0.98 -5.09 12.71
CA GLU A 60 -0.05 -5.82 13.45
C GLU A 60 -1.21 -6.27 12.55
N LEU A 61 -1.59 -5.44 11.59
CA LEU A 61 -2.64 -5.73 10.60
C LEU A 61 -2.14 -6.59 9.43
N ASN A 62 -0.86 -6.98 9.42
CA ASN A 62 -0.22 -7.78 8.38
C ASN A 62 -0.38 -7.16 6.97
N ILE A 63 -0.32 -5.83 6.90
CA ILE A 63 -0.39 -5.07 5.66
C ILE A 63 1.02 -4.97 5.07
N ASP A 64 1.12 -5.14 3.74
CA ASP A 64 2.40 -5.01 3.05
C ASP A 64 2.92 -3.55 3.14
N PRO A 65 4.07 -3.28 3.79
CA PRO A 65 4.60 -1.94 3.90
C PRO A 65 4.94 -1.33 2.53
N ASP A 66 5.31 -2.16 1.53
CA ASP A 66 5.63 -1.67 0.18
C ASP A 66 4.39 -1.07 -0.50
N ARG A 67 3.20 -1.58 -0.18
CA ARG A 67 1.91 -1.03 -0.65
C ARG A 67 1.70 0.38 -0.13
N ILE A 68 1.96 0.60 1.15
CA ILE A 68 1.83 1.91 1.79
C ILE A 68 2.87 2.87 1.24
N ILE A 69 4.13 2.43 1.13
CA ILE A 69 5.23 3.22 0.53
C ILE A 69 4.86 3.64 -0.91
N HIS A 70 4.26 2.74 -1.69
CA HIS A 70 3.82 3.03 -3.05
C HIS A 70 2.76 4.14 -3.13
N LEU A 71 1.90 4.25 -2.10
CA LEU A 71 0.94 5.35 -1.99
C LEU A 71 1.60 6.64 -1.47
N LEU A 72 2.42 6.56 -0.43
CA LEU A 72 3.10 7.72 0.18
C LEU A 72 3.96 8.49 -0.83
N TYR A 73 4.70 7.76 -1.66
CA TYR A 73 5.60 8.34 -2.65
C TYR A 73 5.04 8.26 -4.07
N GLY A 74 3.73 8.09 -4.19
CA GLY A 74 3.05 7.90 -5.47
C GLY A 74 2.95 9.15 -6.34
N GLY A 75 3.10 10.33 -5.73
CA GLY A 75 2.91 11.63 -6.39
C GLY A 75 1.47 12.13 -6.39
N GLU A 76 0.52 11.30 -5.93
CA GLU A 76 -0.89 11.70 -5.80
C GLU A 76 -1.10 12.61 -4.58
N GLU A 77 -2.13 13.45 -4.66
CA GLU A 77 -2.54 14.24 -3.51
C GLU A 77 -3.16 13.33 -2.44
N VAL A 78 -2.67 13.44 -1.22
CA VAL A 78 -3.10 12.59 -0.09
C VAL A 78 -4.57 12.80 0.27
N SER A 79 -5.14 13.97 -0.05
CA SER A 79 -6.56 14.27 0.16
C SER A 79 -7.47 13.62 -0.90
N ASP A 80 -6.95 13.31 -2.09
CA ASP A 80 -7.71 12.71 -3.19
C ASP A 80 -7.82 11.19 -2.99
N ARG A 81 -8.89 10.81 -2.29
CA ARG A 81 -9.19 9.40 -2.02
C ARG A 81 -9.49 8.60 -3.29
N THR A 82 -9.89 9.23 -4.39
CA THR A 82 -10.17 8.52 -5.65
C THR A 82 -8.86 8.17 -6.35
N ALA A 83 -7.95 9.13 -6.47
CA ALA A 83 -6.61 8.91 -7.02
C ALA A 83 -5.84 7.83 -6.23
N LEU A 84 -5.87 7.89 -4.89
CA LEU A 84 -5.22 6.89 -4.05
C LEU A 84 -5.79 5.47 -4.24
N LYS A 85 -7.10 5.34 -4.50
CA LYS A 85 -7.73 4.05 -4.79
C LYS A 85 -7.29 3.50 -6.14
N GLU A 86 -7.34 4.31 -7.18
CA GLU A 86 -6.93 3.90 -8.53
C GLU A 86 -5.47 3.47 -8.54
N ARG A 87 -4.63 4.18 -7.79
CA ARG A 87 -3.23 3.81 -7.62
C ARG A 87 -3.05 2.50 -6.87
N ASP A 88 -3.78 2.29 -5.78
CA ASP A 88 -3.77 1.03 -5.05
C ASP A 88 -4.24 -0.15 -5.91
N ASP A 89 -5.30 0.03 -6.70
CA ASP A 89 -5.80 -0.97 -7.66
C ASP A 89 -4.75 -1.32 -8.72
N SER A 90 -4.00 -0.31 -9.19
CA SER A 90 -2.90 -0.51 -10.14
C SER A 90 -1.76 -1.35 -9.54
N TRP A 91 -1.43 -1.12 -8.27
CA TRP A 91 -0.42 -1.88 -7.55
C TRP A 91 -0.85 -3.34 -7.34
N LEU A 92 -2.09 -3.56 -6.92
CA LEU A 92 -2.66 -4.91 -6.77
C LEU A 92 -2.68 -5.67 -8.10
N SER A 93 -2.94 -4.98 -9.21
CA SER A 93 -2.92 -5.57 -10.55
C SER A 93 -1.49 -5.94 -10.98
N ALA A 94 -0.50 -5.10 -10.69
CA ALA A 94 0.91 -5.36 -11.00
C ALA A 94 1.51 -6.53 -10.19
N GLN A 95 1.07 -6.70 -8.95
CA GLN A 95 1.49 -7.81 -8.09
C GLN A 95 1.00 -9.17 -8.58
N GLN A 96 -0.19 -9.25 -9.19
CA GLN A 96 -0.74 -10.51 -9.71
C GLN A 96 0.06 -11.08 -10.90
N GLY A 97 0.77 -10.23 -11.65
CA GLY A 97 1.55 -10.63 -12.84
C GLY A 97 3.04 -10.88 -12.58
N SER A 98 3.54 -10.61 -11.37
CA SER A 98 4.98 -10.59 -11.09
C SER A 98 5.34 -11.66 -10.06
N PRO A 99 6.23 -12.63 -10.37
CA PRO A 99 6.81 -13.48 -9.35
C PRO A 99 7.72 -12.59 -8.50
N GLN A 100 7.18 -12.18 -7.36
CA GLN A 100 7.79 -11.61 -6.17
C GLN A 100 9.33 -11.51 -6.24
N GLN A 101 9.86 -10.47 -6.88
CA GLN A 101 11.26 -10.05 -6.75
C GLN A 101 11.43 -9.35 -5.40
N ARG A 102 11.03 -10.01 -4.30
CA ARG A 102 11.24 -9.53 -2.94
C ARG A 102 12.67 -9.81 -2.56
N GLY A 103 13.47 -8.79 -2.75
CA GLY A 103 14.85 -8.80 -2.35
C GLY A 103 15.56 -7.75 -3.16
N TRP A 104 15.77 -6.60 -2.55
CA TRP A 104 17.00 -5.88 -2.75
C TRP A 104 18.11 -6.89 -2.45
N SER A 105 18.51 -7.67 -3.46
CA SER A 105 19.64 -8.55 -3.35
C SER A 105 20.82 -7.60 -3.23
N LEU A 106 21.20 -7.30 -1.99
CA LEU A 106 22.44 -6.61 -1.63
C LEU A 106 23.66 -7.31 -2.26
N GLN A 107 23.48 -8.51 -2.80
CA GLN A 107 24.37 -9.22 -3.72
C GLN A 107 24.76 -8.42 -4.98
N ARG A 108 23.97 -7.43 -5.44
CA ARG A 108 24.36 -6.57 -6.58
C ARG A 108 25.04 -5.27 -6.20
N LEU A 109 25.14 -4.94 -4.91
CA LEU A 109 26.03 -3.89 -4.44
C LEU A 109 27.40 -4.47 -4.15
N HIS A 110 27.99 -5.16 -5.14
CA HIS A 110 29.43 -5.21 -5.24
C HIS A 110 29.89 -3.79 -5.55
N LEU A 111 30.05 -2.98 -4.50
CA LEU A 111 30.93 -1.81 -4.50
C LEU A 111 32.34 -2.33 -4.74
N GLY A 112 32.60 -2.69 -5.99
CA GLY A 112 33.91 -3.00 -6.53
C GLY A 112 34.74 -1.74 -6.43
N ARG A 113 35.41 -1.59 -5.30
CA ARG A 113 36.51 -0.66 -5.14
C ARG A 113 37.50 -0.97 -6.27
N PRO A 114 37.78 -0.07 -7.22
CA PRO A 114 38.90 -0.29 -8.12
C PRO A 114 40.16 -0.26 -7.25
N ARG A 115 40.85 -1.41 -7.18
CA ARG A 115 42.19 -1.51 -6.61
C ARG A 115 43.07 -0.58 -7.43
N ARG A 116 43.47 0.54 -6.82
CA ARG A 116 44.44 1.50 -7.37
C ARG A 116 45.68 0.70 -7.82
N PRO A 117 46.12 0.77 -9.08
CA PRO A 117 47.39 0.14 -9.46
C PRO A 117 48.51 0.83 -8.69
N GLN A 118 49.33 0.05 -8.00
CA GLN A 118 50.56 0.56 -7.41
C GLN A 118 51.51 0.93 -8.55
N ILE A 119 51.75 2.23 -8.71
CA ILE A 119 52.82 2.75 -9.56
C ILE A 119 54.12 2.32 -8.87
N ALA A 120 54.80 1.32 -9.43
CA ALA A 120 56.14 0.97 -9.04
C ALA A 120 57.08 2.11 -9.46
N LEU A 121 57.67 2.80 -8.47
CA LEU A 121 58.77 3.72 -8.70
C LEU A 121 60.03 2.89 -8.90
N SER A 122 60.53 2.83 -10.14
CA SER A 122 61.85 2.28 -10.45
C SER A 122 62.94 3.21 -9.90
N PRO A 123 63.97 2.70 -9.21
CA PRO A 123 65.15 3.49 -8.88
C PRO A 123 66.09 3.59 -10.09
N VAL A 124 66.67 4.78 -10.30
CA VAL A 124 67.87 5.03 -11.12
C VAL A 124 69.07 5.04 -10.19
#